data_AF-A0A834E266-F1
#
_entry.id   AF-A0A834E266-F1
#
_cell.length_a   1.000
_cell.length_b   1.000
_cell.length_c   1.000
_cell.angle_alpha   90.00
_cell.angle_beta   90.00
_cell.angle_gamma   90.00
#
_symmetry.space_group_name_H-M   'P 1'
#
loop_
_entity.id
_entity.type
_entity.pdbx_description
1 polymer ?
#
loop_
_entity_poly.entity_id
_entity_poly.type
_entity_poly.pdbx_seq_one_letter_code
_entity_poly.pdbx_strand_id
1 'polypeptide(L)'
;MFVKLKVVAESLSVILKSVLTAFLVLWLPHWGLYIFSLAQLFYTAILVLCYVTYFKKLLGFPKSTKQQALPVSRMTDLLPNILRSRAFINWKEAKLTWSFFKQSFLKQILTEGERYVMTFLNVLNFGDQGIYDIVNNLGSLVARLIFQPIEESFYIFFAKVLEREKDATLQKQEDIAVAAAVLESLLKLALLAGLTITVFGFAYSQLALDIYGGAMLSSGSGPVLLRSYCLYVLLLAINGVTECFTFAAMSKEQVDRYNFTMLALSFSFLVLSYLLTHWCGSVGFILANCFNMGIRITQSLCFIHRYYRESPHRPLAGLQLSPVLLGAFALSGGITGISEVFLCCEQGWLARLVHVAVGAFCLGATLGTVFLTETKLIHFLRTQLGVSRLTGKMT
;
A
#
# COMPACT_ATOMS: atom_id res chain seq x y z
N MET A 1 26.45 10.85 -4.84
CA MET A 1 27.12 12.09 -4.39
C MET A 1 26.18 13.27 -4.12
N PHE A 2 24.98 13.36 -4.73
CA PHE A 2 24.05 14.50 -4.56
C PHE A 2 22.69 14.17 -3.92
N VAL A 3 22.59 13.08 -3.15
CA VAL A 3 21.32 12.65 -2.53
C VAL A 3 20.73 13.76 -1.64
N LYS A 4 21.56 14.45 -0.85
CA LYS A 4 21.11 15.58 -0.01
C LYS A 4 20.51 16.74 -0.82
N LEU A 5 21.14 17.11 -1.94
CA LEU A 5 20.62 18.16 -2.82
C LEU A 5 19.28 17.76 -3.43
N LYS A 6 19.20 16.52 -3.94
CA LYS A 6 17.97 15.97 -4.52
C LYS A 6 16.83 16.07 -3.51
N VAL A 7 17.06 15.57 -2.29
CA VAL A 7 16.05 15.59 -1.22
C VAL A 7 15.61 17.02 -0.91
N VAL A 8 16.54 17.96 -0.70
CA VAL A 8 16.18 19.35 -0.37
C VAL A 8 15.42 20.04 -1.51
N ALA A 9 15.89 19.90 -2.75
CA ALA A 9 15.27 20.52 -3.91
C ALA A 9 13.87 19.93 -4.18
N GLU A 10 13.72 18.61 -4.13
CA GLU A 10 12.42 17.95 -4.30
C GLU A 10 11.46 18.31 -3.17
N SER A 11 11.90 18.27 -1.91
CA SER A 11 11.06 18.65 -0.76
C SER A 11 10.60 20.11 -0.86
N LEU A 12 11.48 21.05 -1.18
CA LEU A 12 11.12 22.46 -1.34
C LEU A 12 10.10 22.66 -2.47
N SER A 13 10.34 22.06 -3.64
CA SER A 13 9.42 22.15 -4.78
C SER A 13 8.06 21.53 -4.47
N VAL A 14 8.01 20.39 -3.77
CA VAL A 14 6.75 19.75 -3.36
C VAL A 14 5.98 20.64 -2.37
N ILE A 15 6.64 21.21 -1.35
CA ILE A 15 5.99 22.09 -0.38
C ILE A 15 5.39 23.30 -1.09
N LEU A 16 6.17 23.97 -1.93
CA LEU A 16 5.72 25.16 -2.65
C LEU A 16 4.59 24.85 -3.64
N LYS A 17 4.66 23.71 -4.34
CA LYS A 17 3.56 23.20 -5.16
C LYS A 17 2.29 23.02 -4.33
N SER A 18 2.37 22.32 -3.20
CA SER A 18 1.21 22.02 -2.35
C SER A 18 0.57 23.27 -1.78
N VAL A 19 1.38 24.24 -1.33
CA VAL A 19 0.89 25.54 -0.85
C VAL A 19 0.17 26.30 -1.97
N LEU A 20 0.75 26.33 -3.17
CA LEU A 20 0.13 26.99 -4.33
C LEU A 20 -1.19 26.31 -4.72
N THR A 21 -1.22 24.97 -4.79
CA THR A 21 -2.45 24.21 -5.06
C THR A 21 -3.52 24.54 -4.03
N ALA A 22 -3.20 24.47 -2.73
CA ALA A 22 -4.16 24.76 -1.67
C ALA A 22 -4.71 26.19 -1.77
N PHE A 23 -3.84 27.17 -1.98
CA PHE A 23 -4.24 28.57 -2.15
C PHE A 23 -5.18 28.75 -3.35
N LEU A 24 -4.81 28.22 -4.52
CA LEU A 24 -5.60 28.36 -5.74
C LEU A 24 -6.94 27.61 -5.68
N VAL A 25 -6.98 26.44 -5.06
CA VAL A 25 -8.24 25.67 -4.88
C VAL A 25 -9.23 26.42 -3.99
N LEU A 26 -8.75 27.09 -2.93
CA LEU A 26 -9.60 27.87 -2.03
C LEU A 26 -10.15 29.15 -2.69
N TRP A 27 -9.38 29.78 -3.58
CA TRP A 27 -9.74 31.07 -4.18
C TRP A 27 -10.46 30.96 -5.54
N LEU A 28 -10.15 29.92 -6.31
CA LEU A 28 -10.66 29.73 -7.69
C LEU A 28 -11.14 28.29 -7.92
N PRO A 29 -12.14 27.80 -7.16
CA PRO A 29 -12.53 26.38 -7.19
C PRO A 29 -13.00 25.89 -8.58
N HIS A 30 -13.50 26.80 -9.43
CA HIS A 30 -13.97 26.46 -10.78
C HIS A 30 -12.86 26.10 -11.78
N TRP A 31 -11.59 26.43 -11.48
CA TRP A 31 -10.45 26.20 -12.38
C TRP A 31 -9.67 24.91 -12.06
N GLY A 32 -10.28 23.93 -11.40
CA GLY A 32 -9.63 22.74 -10.82
C GLY A 32 -8.48 22.16 -11.66
N LEU A 33 -8.73 21.75 -12.91
CA LEU A 33 -7.70 21.18 -13.79
C LEU A 33 -6.54 22.14 -14.10
N TYR A 34 -6.83 23.43 -14.31
CA TYR A 34 -5.82 24.45 -14.57
C TYR A 34 -4.97 24.76 -13.34
N ILE A 35 -5.55 24.64 -12.15
CA ILE A 35 -4.81 24.82 -10.89
C ILE A 35 -3.73 23.74 -10.76
N PHE A 36 -4.08 22.49 -11.01
CA PHE A 36 -3.11 21.38 -10.94
C PHE A 36 -2.01 21.51 -11.99
N SER A 37 -2.34 21.95 -13.21
CA SER A 37 -1.33 22.16 -14.27
C SER A 37 -0.39 23.32 -13.94
N LEU A 38 -0.91 24.46 -13.46
CA LEU A 38 -0.11 25.60 -13.04
C LEU A 38 0.80 25.24 -11.86
N ALA A 39 0.28 24.52 -10.87
CA ALA A 39 1.08 24.04 -9.74
C ALA A 39 2.20 23.08 -10.17
N GLN A 40 1.96 22.25 -11.19
CA GLN A 40 2.98 21.34 -11.75
C GLN A 40 4.06 22.10 -12.54
N LEU A 41 3.70 23.15 -13.26
CA LEU A 41 4.66 24.04 -13.91
C LEU A 41 5.52 24.77 -12.88
N PHE A 42 4.90 25.27 -11.81
CA PHE A 42 5.59 25.94 -10.71
C PHE A 42 6.57 25.00 -9.99
N TYR A 43 6.14 23.78 -9.67
CA TYR A 43 7.00 22.71 -9.15
C TYR A 43 8.26 22.52 -10.01
N THR A 44 8.06 22.39 -11.33
CA THR A 44 9.14 22.11 -12.28
C THR A 44 10.09 23.31 -12.37
N ALA A 45 9.55 24.54 -12.39
CA ALA A 45 10.34 25.76 -12.43
C ALA A 45 11.24 25.92 -11.19
N ILE A 46 10.69 25.68 -9.99
CA ILE A 46 11.47 25.73 -8.73
C ILE A 46 12.55 24.65 -8.73
N LEU A 47 12.21 23.43 -9.16
CA LEU A 47 13.17 22.32 -9.20
C LEU A 47 14.36 22.65 -10.11
N VAL A 48 14.08 23.14 -11.32
CA VAL A 48 15.12 23.58 -12.26
C VAL A 48 15.93 24.73 -11.66
N LEU A 49 15.28 25.73 -11.05
CA LEU A 49 15.97 26.85 -10.41
C LEU A 49 16.90 26.40 -9.28
N CYS A 50 16.48 25.44 -8.44
CA CYS A 50 17.32 24.87 -7.38
C CYS A 50 18.58 24.19 -7.94
N TYR A 51 18.44 23.39 -9.00
CA TYR A 51 19.59 22.73 -9.62
C TYR A 51 20.51 23.73 -10.32
N VAL A 52 19.95 24.68 -11.08
CA VAL A 52 20.72 25.71 -11.78
C VAL A 52 21.49 26.57 -10.79
N THR A 53 20.85 27.05 -9.71
CA THR A 53 21.51 27.84 -8.67
C THR A 53 22.59 27.05 -7.93
N TYR A 54 22.34 25.79 -7.59
CA TYR A 54 23.32 24.94 -6.94
C TYR A 54 24.55 24.70 -7.82
N PHE A 55 24.37 24.31 -9.09
CA PHE A 55 25.48 24.07 -10.00
C PHE A 55 26.23 25.35 -10.35
N LYS A 56 25.54 26.49 -10.49
CA LYS A 56 26.19 27.81 -10.65
C LYS A 56 27.06 28.14 -9.45
N LYS A 57 26.57 27.89 -8.23
CA LYS A 57 27.32 28.09 -6.99
C LYS A 57 28.52 27.14 -6.89
N LEU A 58 28.33 25.86 -7.22
CA LEU A 58 29.39 24.84 -7.19
C LEU A 58 30.51 25.11 -8.20
N LEU A 59 30.18 25.63 -9.38
CA LEU A 59 31.15 26.02 -10.42
C LEU A 59 31.77 27.41 -10.16
N GLY A 60 31.08 28.28 -9.41
CA GLY A 60 31.55 29.64 -9.09
C GLY A 60 32.55 29.75 -7.95
N PHE A 61 32.66 28.75 -7.05
CA PHE A 61 33.67 28.74 -5.98
C PHE A 61 34.97 28.07 -6.44
N PRO A 62 36.12 28.79 -6.52
CA PRO A 62 37.36 28.27 -7.11
C PRO A 62 38.17 27.28 -6.25
N LYS A 63 37.63 26.78 -5.12
CA LYS A 63 38.38 25.93 -4.17
C LYS A 63 37.48 24.93 -3.43
N SER A 64 36.93 23.94 -4.13
CA SER A 64 36.40 22.77 -3.43
C SER A 64 37.01 21.50 -4.01
N THR A 65 37.62 20.68 -3.15
CA THR A 65 38.20 19.35 -3.46
C THR A 65 37.22 18.42 -4.22
N LYS A 66 35.93 18.76 -4.23
CA LYS A 66 34.88 18.07 -5.03
C LYS A 66 34.84 18.47 -6.51
N GLN A 67 35.40 19.61 -6.93
CA GLN A 67 35.46 20.02 -8.33
C GLN A 67 36.36 19.11 -9.17
N GLN A 68 37.41 18.53 -8.59
CA GLN A 68 38.32 17.62 -9.29
C GLN A 68 37.66 16.29 -9.69
N ALA A 69 36.49 15.94 -9.15
CA ALA A 69 35.78 14.69 -9.43
C ALA A 69 34.64 14.84 -10.47
N LEU A 70 34.31 16.04 -10.91
CA LEU A 70 33.18 16.29 -11.81
C LEU A 70 33.68 16.60 -13.24
N PRO A 71 33.23 15.87 -14.28
CA PRO A 71 33.66 16.07 -15.67
C PRO A 71 33.04 17.31 -16.35
N VAL A 72 32.57 18.29 -15.58
CA VAL A 72 31.80 19.45 -16.06
C VAL A 72 32.53 20.74 -15.68
N SER A 73 32.94 21.52 -16.68
CA SER A 73 33.72 22.75 -16.47
C SER A 73 32.88 24.02 -16.63
N ARG A 74 31.80 23.97 -17.42
CA ARG A 74 30.90 25.10 -17.67
C ARG A 74 29.43 24.66 -17.59
N MET A 75 28.51 25.58 -17.26
CA MET A 75 27.07 25.26 -17.25
C MET A 75 26.55 24.84 -18.63
N THR A 76 27.21 25.27 -19.71
CA THR A 76 26.90 24.87 -21.08
C THR A 76 27.24 23.41 -21.37
N ASP A 77 28.12 22.79 -20.59
CA ASP A 77 28.50 21.38 -20.75
C ASP A 77 27.42 20.44 -20.19
N LEU A 78 26.46 20.96 -19.42
CA LEU A 78 25.28 20.23 -18.96
C LEU A 78 24.17 20.16 -20.02
N LEU A 79 24.27 20.98 -21.08
CA LEU A 79 23.35 20.92 -22.20
C LEU A 79 23.79 19.81 -23.17
N PRO A 80 22.84 19.18 -23.88
CA PRO A 80 23.17 18.17 -24.87
C PRO A 80 24.08 18.78 -25.95
N ASN A 81 25.33 18.32 -25.99
CA ASN A 81 26.31 18.74 -26.99
C ASN A 81 26.56 17.59 -27.97
N ILE A 82 26.37 17.86 -29.27
CA ILE A 82 26.61 16.89 -30.32
C ILE A 82 28.12 16.82 -30.55
N LEU A 83 28.77 15.88 -29.88
CA LEU A 83 30.21 15.66 -30.01
C LEU A 83 30.52 15.04 -31.38
N ARG A 84 30.98 15.86 -32.33
CA ARG A 84 31.24 15.52 -33.75
C ARG A 84 32.28 14.39 -33.98
N SER A 85 32.91 13.86 -32.93
CA SER A 85 34.07 12.95 -32.98
C SER A 85 33.86 11.60 -32.26
N ARG A 86 32.70 11.33 -31.66
CA ARG A 86 32.37 10.01 -31.08
C ARG A 86 31.18 9.42 -31.82
N ALA A 87 31.07 8.08 -31.83
CA ALA A 87 29.86 7.41 -32.33
C ALA A 87 28.63 8.05 -31.67
N PHE A 88 27.67 8.51 -32.48
CA PHE A 88 26.50 9.25 -32.02
C PHE A 88 25.71 8.48 -30.93
N ILE A 89 25.77 7.15 -30.97
CA ILE A 89 25.18 6.25 -29.99
C ILE A 89 26.24 5.26 -29.54
N ASN A 90 26.47 5.18 -28.22
CA ASN A 90 27.23 4.09 -27.63
C ASN A 90 26.34 2.83 -27.61
N TRP A 91 26.56 1.91 -28.55
CA TRP A 91 25.74 0.69 -28.68
C TRP A 91 25.71 -0.20 -27.44
N LYS A 92 26.76 -0.18 -26.60
CA LYS A 92 26.77 -0.93 -25.33
C LYS A 92 25.79 -0.33 -24.33
N GLU A 93 25.82 1.00 -24.18
CA GLU A 93 24.87 1.73 -23.33
C GLU A 93 23.46 1.67 -23.90
N ALA A 94 23.29 1.76 -25.21
CA ALA A 94 21.99 1.63 -25.86
C ALA A 94 21.34 0.26 -25.61
N LYS A 95 22.13 -0.83 -25.69
CA LYS A 95 21.66 -2.18 -25.36
C LYS A 95 21.27 -2.31 -23.88
N LEU A 96 22.03 -1.69 -22.98
CA LEU A 96 21.71 -1.66 -21.55
C LEU A 96 20.44 -0.86 -21.29
N THR A 97 20.32 0.35 -21.85
CA THR A 97 19.13 1.21 -21.77
C THR A 97 17.91 0.51 -22.34
N TRP A 98 18.04 -0.20 -23.46
CA TRP A 98 16.95 -1.01 -24.02
C TRP A 98 16.49 -2.12 -23.08
N SER A 99 17.42 -2.73 -22.34
CA SER A 99 17.11 -3.76 -21.35
C SER A 99 16.33 -3.17 -20.16
N PHE A 100 16.78 -2.02 -19.63
CA PHE A 100 16.05 -1.31 -18.58
C PHE A 100 14.70 -0.76 -19.05
N PHE A 101 14.61 -0.33 -20.31
CA PHE A 101 13.36 0.13 -20.91
C PHE A 101 12.34 -1.00 -20.96
N LYS A 102 12.73 -2.19 -21.44
CA LYS A 102 11.85 -3.38 -21.44
C LYS A 102 11.36 -3.74 -20.04
N GLN A 103 12.26 -3.73 -19.05
CA GLN A 103 11.91 -4.02 -17.66
C GLN A 103 10.93 -2.97 -17.10
N SER A 104 11.18 -1.69 -17.38
CA SER A 104 10.34 -0.58 -16.91
C SER A 104 8.98 -0.57 -17.58
N PHE A 105 8.93 -0.85 -18.89
CA PHE A 105 7.69 -0.95 -19.64
C PHE A 105 6.82 -2.12 -19.16
N LEU A 106 7.42 -3.29 -18.95
CA LEU A 106 6.71 -4.43 -18.37
C LEU A 106 6.19 -4.10 -16.98
N LYS A 107 7.03 -3.50 -16.13
CA LYS A 107 6.62 -3.04 -14.79
C LYS A 107 5.45 -2.07 -14.87
N GLN A 108 5.50 -1.10 -15.79
CA GLN A 108 4.46 -0.10 -15.98
C GLN A 108 3.11 -0.74 -16.34
N ILE A 109 3.08 -1.72 -17.25
CA ILE A 109 1.85 -2.46 -17.58
C ILE A 109 1.33 -3.23 -16.36
N LEU A 110 2.24 -3.84 -15.58
CA LEU A 110 1.85 -4.60 -14.40
C LEU A 110 1.31 -3.73 -13.26
N THR A 111 1.84 -2.52 -13.09
CA THR A 111 1.43 -1.63 -12.00
C THR A 111 0.28 -0.69 -12.36
N GLU A 112 0.23 -0.22 -13.61
CA GLU A 112 -0.76 0.77 -14.07
C GLU A 112 -1.75 0.16 -15.07
N GLY A 113 -1.70 -1.16 -15.26
CA GLY A 113 -2.59 -1.90 -16.15
C GLY A 113 -4.06 -1.67 -15.84
N GLU A 114 -4.41 -1.59 -14.56
CA GLU A 114 -5.76 -1.25 -14.10
C GLU A 114 -6.23 0.12 -14.65
N ARG A 115 -5.37 1.14 -14.57
CA ARG A 115 -5.66 2.47 -15.14
C ARG A 115 -5.78 2.43 -16.66
N TYR A 116 -4.95 1.63 -17.33
CA TYR A 116 -5.05 1.44 -18.78
C TYR A 116 -6.38 0.80 -19.18
N VAL A 117 -6.87 -0.21 -18.44
CA VAL A 117 -8.21 -0.78 -18.67
C VAL A 117 -9.28 0.29 -18.49
N MET A 118 -9.21 1.09 -17.41
CA MET A 118 -10.17 2.17 -17.17
C MET A 118 -10.19 3.24 -18.28
N THR A 119 -9.01 3.70 -18.71
CA THR A 119 -8.88 4.80 -19.66
C THR A 119 -9.13 4.38 -21.11
N PHE A 120 -8.57 3.24 -21.55
CA PHE A 120 -8.58 2.88 -22.97
C PHE A 120 -9.76 2.02 -23.39
N LEU A 121 -10.37 1.27 -22.46
CA LEU A 121 -11.48 0.37 -22.79
C LEU A 121 -12.86 0.97 -22.52
N ASN A 122 -12.93 2.24 -22.09
CA ASN A 122 -14.17 2.99 -21.83
C ASN A 122 -15.20 2.22 -20.97
N VAL A 123 -14.72 1.35 -20.07
CA VAL A 123 -15.59 0.47 -19.27
C VAL A 123 -16.31 1.23 -18.16
N LEU A 124 -15.78 2.40 -17.76
CA LEU A 124 -16.36 3.28 -16.75
C LEU A 124 -16.50 4.71 -17.28
N ASN A 125 -17.57 5.38 -16.87
CA ASN A 125 -17.72 6.82 -17.09
C ASN A 125 -16.68 7.60 -16.27
N PHE A 126 -16.27 8.78 -16.74
CA PHE A 126 -15.30 9.66 -16.06
C PHE A 126 -15.68 9.98 -14.61
N GLY A 127 -16.97 10.12 -14.32
CA GLY A 127 -17.46 10.32 -12.96
C GLY A 127 -17.14 9.13 -12.04
N ASP A 128 -17.43 7.92 -12.48
CA ASP A 128 -17.15 6.69 -11.72
C ASP A 128 -15.66 6.41 -11.60
N GLN A 129 -14.84 6.76 -12.61
CA GLN A 129 -13.38 6.71 -12.52
C GLN A 129 -12.87 7.63 -11.42
N GLY A 130 -13.40 8.86 -11.33
CA GLY A 130 -13.04 9.81 -10.28
C GLY A 130 -13.41 9.32 -8.88
N ILE A 131 -14.63 8.78 -8.71
CA ILE A 131 -15.07 8.20 -7.42
C ILE A 131 -14.20 6.99 -7.07
N TYR A 132 -13.93 6.10 -8.03
CA TYR A 132 -13.07 4.95 -7.85
C TYR A 132 -11.66 5.36 -7.39
N ASP A 133 -11.03 6.32 -8.07
CA ASP A 133 -9.68 6.79 -7.72
C ASP A 133 -9.63 7.38 -6.30
N ILE A 134 -10.67 8.12 -5.90
CA ILE A 134 -10.76 8.67 -4.54
C ILE A 134 -10.90 7.54 -3.52
N VAL A 135 -11.83 6.61 -3.74
CA VAL A 135 -12.04 5.47 -2.82
C VAL A 135 -10.82 4.58 -2.74
N ASN A 136 -10.15 4.28 -3.86
CA ASN A 136 -8.95 3.46 -3.90
C ASN A 136 -7.80 4.14 -3.13
N ASN A 137 -7.63 5.45 -3.29
CA ASN A 137 -6.62 6.19 -2.52
C ASN A 137 -6.95 6.29 -1.04
N LEU A 138 -8.21 6.49 -0.67
CA LEU A 138 -8.67 6.55 0.73
C LEU A 138 -8.53 5.18 1.41
N GLY A 139 -9.05 4.12 0.77
CA GLY A 139 -9.04 2.76 1.29
C GLY A 139 -7.63 2.18 1.41
N SER A 140 -6.73 2.50 0.47
CA SER A 140 -5.34 2.03 0.53
C SER A 140 -4.51 2.71 1.63
N LEU A 141 -4.99 3.77 2.29
CA LEU A 141 -4.22 4.46 3.35
C LEU A 141 -3.85 3.52 4.49
N VAL A 142 -4.78 2.66 4.93
CA VAL A 142 -4.49 1.72 6.01
C VAL A 142 -3.41 0.72 5.60
N ALA A 143 -3.47 0.22 4.37
CA ALA A 143 -2.45 -0.67 3.84
C ALA A 143 -1.08 0.04 3.76
N ARG A 144 -1.04 1.29 3.25
CA ARG A 144 0.20 2.07 3.08
C ARG A 144 0.82 2.53 4.39
N LEU A 145 0.02 2.94 5.36
CA LEU A 145 0.49 3.56 6.60
C LEU A 145 0.68 2.57 7.75
N ILE A 146 -0.05 1.46 7.74
CA ILE A 146 -0.03 0.48 8.83
C ILE A 146 0.56 -0.84 8.34
N PHE A 147 -0.05 -1.48 7.34
CA PHE A 147 0.36 -2.84 6.94
C PHE A 147 1.72 -2.88 6.25
N GLN A 148 2.01 -1.94 5.36
CA GLN A 148 3.27 -1.93 4.62
C GLN A 148 4.50 -1.77 5.54
N PRO A 149 4.55 -0.82 6.51
CA PRO A 149 5.66 -0.75 7.45
C PRO A 149 5.82 -2.01 8.31
N ILE A 150 4.71 -2.64 8.70
CA ILE A 150 4.70 -3.91 9.43
C ILE A 150 5.31 -5.01 8.53
N GLU A 151 4.85 -5.12 7.28
CA GLU A 151 5.33 -6.07 6.29
C GLU A 151 6.85 -5.96 6.09
N GLU A 152 7.35 -4.76 5.84
CA GLU A 152 8.78 -4.49 5.63
C GLU A 152 9.61 -4.82 6.89
N SER A 153 9.10 -4.48 8.07
CA SER A 153 9.79 -4.77 9.34
C SER A 153 9.89 -6.27 9.62
N PHE A 154 8.80 -7.01 9.42
CA PHE A 154 8.78 -8.45 9.67
C PHE A 154 9.44 -9.26 8.56
N TYR A 155 9.46 -8.77 7.32
CA TYR A 155 10.32 -9.31 6.27
C TYR A 155 11.79 -9.35 6.72
N ILE A 156 12.30 -8.21 7.22
CA ILE A 156 13.68 -8.11 7.71
C ILE A 156 13.91 -9.05 8.91
N PHE A 157 12.93 -9.16 9.80
CA PHE A 157 13.00 -10.09 10.93
C PHE A 157 13.12 -11.54 10.46
N PHE A 158 12.20 -12.01 9.61
CA PHE A 158 12.23 -13.38 9.11
C PHE A 158 13.48 -13.67 8.30
N ALA A 159 13.97 -12.72 7.49
CA ALA A 159 15.19 -12.87 6.71
C ALA A 159 16.47 -12.96 7.56
N LYS A 160 16.42 -12.52 8.83
CA LYS A 160 17.53 -12.66 9.79
C LYS A 160 17.45 -13.95 10.59
N VAL A 161 16.25 -14.40 10.92
CA VAL A 161 16.01 -15.62 11.71
C VAL A 161 16.12 -16.87 10.85
N LEU A 162 15.67 -16.81 9.60
CA LEU A 162 15.67 -17.93 8.68
C LEU A 162 16.88 -17.87 7.75
N GLU A 163 17.57 -18.99 7.60
CA GLU A 163 18.60 -19.15 6.58
C GLU A 163 17.96 -19.58 5.27
N ARG A 164 18.17 -18.78 4.20
CA ARG A 164 17.73 -19.13 2.85
C ARG A 164 18.40 -20.43 2.38
N GLU A 165 17.72 -21.15 1.49
CA GLU A 165 18.19 -22.42 0.88
C GLU A 165 18.25 -23.62 1.83
N LYS A 166 17.90 -23.46 3.11
CA LYS A 166 17.72 -24.57 4.06
C LYS A 166 16.24 -24.86 4.29
N ASP A 167 15.88 -26.13 4.17
CA ASP A 167 14.57 -26.61 4.60
C ASP A 167 14.41 -26.47 6.11
N ALA A 168 13.15 -26.40 6.57
CA ALA A 168 12.84 -26.27 7.99
C ALA A 168 13.50 -27.37 8.84
N THR A 169 13.68 -28.59 8.33
CA THR A 169 14.33 -29.66 9.12
C THR A 169 15.83 -29.44 9.38
N LEU A 170 16.49 -28.63 8.55
CA LEU A 170 17.93 -28.34 8.62
C LEU A 170 18.26 -27.03 9.35
N GLN A 171 17.24 -26.23 9.68
CA GLN A 171 17.41 -25.01 10.46
C GLN A 171 17.45 -25.32 11.97
N LYS A 172 17.94 -24.36 12.76
CA LYS A 172 17.92 -24.49 14.22
C LYS A 172 16.47 -24.51 14.69
N GLN A 173 16.12 -25.51 15.50
CA GLN A 173 14.74 -25.71 15.98
C GLN A 173 14.21 -24.49 16.75
N GLU A 174 15.08 -23.78 17.48
CA GLU A 174 14.72 -22.54 18.18
C GLU A 174 14.31 -21.41 17.22
N ASP A 175 15.09 -21.19 16.16
CA ASP A 175 14.82 -20.13 15.17
C ASP A 175 13.50 -20.38 14.42
N ILE A 176 13.22 -21.63 14.07
CA ILE A 176 11.96 -22.04 13.44
C ILE A 176 10.77 -21.84 14.37
N ALA A 177 10.92 -22.22 15.64
CA ALA A 177 9.87 -22.05 16.65
C ALA A 177 9.54 -20.57 16.86
N VAL A 178 10.57 -19.72 16.94
CA VAL A 178 10.42 -18.27 17.03
C VAL A 178 9.74 -17.70 15.79
N ALA A 179 10.19 -18.08 14.59
CA ALA A 179 9.57 -17.64 13.34
C ALA A 179 8.10 -18.07 13.25
N ALA A 180 7.77 -19.30 13.65
CA ALA A 180 6.40 -19.81 13.66
C ALA A 180 5.51 -19.04 14.65
N ALA A 181 5.98 -18.80 15.87
CA ALA A 181 5.22 -18.09 16.89
C ALA A 181 4.95 -16.62 16.50
N VAL A 182 5.94 -15.95 15.90
CA VAL A 182 5.80 -14.60 15.37
C VAL A 182 4.82 -14.59 14.19
N LEU A 183 4.97 -15.52 13.23
CA LEU A 183 4.07 -15.62 12.08
C LEU A 183 2.61 -15.87 12.51
N GLU A 184 2.38 -16.78 13.46
CA GLU A 184 1.05 -17.05 14.02
C GLU A 184 0.42 -15.79 14.62
N SER A 185 1.20 -15.06 15.44
CA SER A 185 0.75 -13.83 16.10
C SER A 185 0.44 -12.72 15.10
N LEU A 186 1.26 -12.57 14.06
CA LEU A 186 1.05 -11.58 13.00
C LEU A 186 -0.14 -11.90 12.13
N LEU A 187 -0.34 -13.16 11.73
CA LEU A 187 -1.50 -13.58 10.96
C LEU A 187 -2.78 -13.31 11.75
N LYS A 188 -2.78 -13.61 13.06
CA LYS A 188 -3.91 -13.33 13.93
C LYS A 188 -4.18 -11.83 14.04
N LEU A 189 -3.14 -11.03 14.26
CA LEU A 189 -3.26 -9.56 14.34
C LEU A 189 -3.81 -8.96 13.04
N ALA A 190 -3.25 -9.37 11.90
CA ALA A 190 -3.66 -8.91 10.58
C ALA A 190 -5.11 -9.30 10.26
N LEU A 191 -5.50 -10.54 10.59
CA LEU A 191 -6.88 -11.02 10.44
C LEU A 191 -7.86 -10.23 11.31
N LEU A 192 -7.54 -9.98 12.59
CA LEU A 192 -8.38 -9.19 13.50
C LEU A 192 -8.50 -7.73 13.06
N ALA A 193 -7.38 -7.11 12.67
CA ALA A 193 -7.37 -5.74 12.16
C ALA A 193 -8.19 -5.63 10.86
N GLY A 194 -7.96 -6.54 9.91
CA GLY A 194 -8.69 -6.61 8.65
C GLY A 194 -10.19 -6.84 8.86
N LEU A 195 -10.59 -7.76 9.74
CA LEU A 195 -12.00 -8.02 10.06
C LEU A 195 -12.67 -6.83 10.72
N THR A 196 -11.96 -6.13 11.63
CA THR A 196 -12.45 -4.89 12.23
C THR A 196 -12.73 -3.85 11.15
N ILE A 197 -11.81 -3.65 10.21
CA ILE A 197 -12.00 -2.72 9.09
C ILE A 197 -13.13 -3.16 8.19
N THR A 198 -13.28 -4.46 7.90
CA THR A 198 -14.39 -4.96 7.08
C THR A 198 -15.74 -4.73 7.75
N VAL A 199 -15.90 -5.15 9.01
CA VAL A 199 -17.18 -5.11 9.72
C VAL A 199 -17.63 -3.68 9.99
N PHE A 200 -16.76 -2.87 10.58
CA PHE A 200 -17.09 -1.48 10.89
C PHE A 200 -16.98 -0.59 9.64
N GLY A 201 -15.98 -0.79 8.79
CA GLY A 201 -15.90 -0.01 7.55
C GLY A 201 -17.13 -0.17 6.66
N PHE A 202 -17.77 -1.33 6.66
CA PHE A 202 -19.00 -1.54 5.88
C PHE A 202 -20.14 -0.60 6.27
N ALA A 203 -20.48 -0.55 7.57
CA ALA A 203 -21.59 0.24 8.09
C ALA A 203 -21.31 1.75 8.16
N TYR A 204 -20.02 2.14 8.17
CA TYR A 204 -19.62 3.55 8.29
C TYR A 204 -19.13 4.16 6.97
N SER A 205 -19.12 3.39 5.87
CA SER A 205 -18.64 3.84 4.56
C SER A 205 -19.38 5.06 4.04
N GLN A 206 -20.72 5.08 4.13
CA GLN A 206 -21.51 6.21 3.66
C GLN A 206 -21.24 7.48 4.48
N LEU A 207 -21.21 7.36 5.81
CA LEU A 207 -20.90 8.47 6.70
C LEU A 207 -19.46 9.00 6.47
N ALA A 208 -18.49 8.11 6.33
CA ALA A 208 -17.10 8.49 6.10
C ALA A 208 -16.92 9.27 4.78
N LEU A 209 -17.58 8.83 3.71
CA LEU A 209 -17.56 9.52 2.42
C LEU A 209 -18.32 10.86 2.49
N ASP A 210 -19.41 10.93 3.23
CA ASP A 210 -20.16 12.18 3.40
C ASP A 210 -19.37 13.23 4.16
N ILE A 211 -18.63 12.83 5.20
CA ILE A 211 -17.72 13.73 5.92
C ILE A 211 -16.56 14.18 5.02
N TYR A 212 -16.04 13.28 4.18
CA TYR A 212 -14.86 13.56 3.36
C TYR A 212 -15.14 14.42 2.12
N GLY A 213 -16.18 14.09 1.35
CA GLY A 213 -16.50 14.76 0.09
C GLY A 213 -17.98 15.09 -0.11
N GLY A 214 -18.80 14.97 0.93
CA GLY A 214 -20.23 15.26 0.89
C GLY A 214 -21.01 14.34 -0.04
N ALA A 215 -22.19 14.83 -0.45
CA ALA A 215 -23.11 14.14 -1.34
C ALA A 215 -22.48 13.64 -2.64
N MET A 216 -21.41 14.28 -3.14
CA MET A 216 -20.73 13.86 -4.37
C MET A 216 -20.09 12.46 -4.24
N LEU A 217 -19.63 12.09 -3.04
CA LEU A 217 -19.05 10.77 -2.76
C LEU A 217 -19.99 9.85 -1.98
N SER A 218 -20.87 10.42 -1.15
CA SER A 218 -21.80 9.63 -0.34
C SER A 218 -23.07 9.21 -1.10
N SER A 219 -23.39 9.87 -2.22
CA SER A 219 -24.42 9.43 -3.16
C SER A 219 -23.82 8.59 -4.31
N GLY A 220 -24.64 7.74 -4.93
CA GLY A 220 -24.21 6.90 -6.06
C GLY A 220 -23.36 5.69 -5.66
N SER A 221 -22.30 5.43 -6.43
CA SER A 221 -21.48 4.20 -6.32
C SER A 221 -20.43 4.22 -5.20
N GLY A 222 -20.15 5.39 -4.62
CA GLY A 222 -19.09 5.60 -3.62
C GLY A 222 -19.20 4.70 -2.38
N PRO A 223 -20.35 4.66 -1.65
CA PRO A 223 -20.47 3.83 -0.46
C PRO A 223 -20.28 2.34 -0.75
N VAL A 224 -20.80 1.84 -1.87
CA VAL A 224 -20.64 0.43 -2.26
C VAL A 224 -19.18 0.13 -2.60
N LEU A 225 -18.50 1.03 -3.32
CA LEU A 225 -17.08 0.92 -3.60
C LEU A 225 -16.25 0.84 -2.32
N LEU A 226 -16.47 1.75 -1.36
CA LEU A 226 -15.71 1.75 -0.11
C LEU A 226 -15.99 0.51 0.72
N ARG A 227 -17.24 0.02 0.77
CA ARG A 227 -17.61 -1.25 1.41
C ARG A 227 -16.86 -2.43 0.80
N SER A 228 -16.81 -2.53 -0.53
CA SER A 228 -16.03 -3.55 -1.23
C SER A 228 -14.54 -3.40 -0.96
N TYR A 229 -14.05 -2.16 -0.84
CA TYR A 229 -12.65 -1.89 -0.52
C TYR A 229 -12.31 -2.33 0.92
N CYS A 230 -13.21 -2.18 1.89
CA CYS A 230 -12.99 -2.66 3.25
C CYS A 230 -12.73 -4.18 3.26
N LEU A 231 -13.47 -4.95 2.46
CA LEU A 231 -13.18 -6.38 2.25
C LEU A 231 -11.80 -6.59 1.60
N TYR A 232 -11.44 -5.76 0.62
CA TYR A 232 -10.12 -5.82 0.00
C TYR A 232 -8.98 -5.55 0.99
N VAL A 233 -9.17 -4.63 1.95
CA VAL A 233 -8.20 -4.33 3.01
C VAL A 233 -7.92 -5.54 3.90
N LEU A 234 -8.93 -6.36 4.20
CA LEU A 234 -8.73 -7.63 4.91
C LEU A 234 -7.80 -8.57 4.12
N LEU A 235 -7.99 -8.68 2.80
CA LEU A 235 -7.12 -9.50 1.96
C LEU A 235 -5.70 -8.94 1.90
N LEU A 236 -5.55 -7.61 1.80
CA LEU A 236 -4.23 -6.95 1.86
C LEU A 236 -3.49 -7.24 3.18
N ALA A 237 -4.20 -7.20 4.31
CA ALA A 237 -3.62 -7.48 5.62
C ALA A 237 -3.03 -8.89 5.70
N ILE A 238 -3.81 -9.89 5.28
CA ILE A 238 -3.38 -11.30 5.28
C ILE A 238 -2.27 -11.51 4.25
N ASN A 239 -2.43 -10.96 3.05
CA ASN A 239 -1.45 -11.08 1.97
C ASN A 239 -0.08 -10.58 2.40
N GLY A 240 0.01 -9.35 2.93
CA GLY A 240 1.29 -8.76 3.37
C GLY A 240 2.03 -9.63 4.37
N VAL A 241 1.35 -10.13 5.41
CA VAL A 241 1.98 -11.02 6.42
C VAL A 241 2.40 -12.36 5.81
N THR A 242 1.55 -12.98 4.99
CA THR A 242 1.90 -14.26 4.37
C THR A 242 3.10 -14.11 3.44
N GLU A 243 3.06 -13.12 2.53
CA GLU A 243 4.09 -12.91 1.52
C GLU A 243 5.43 -12.47 2.09
N CYS A 244 5.45 -11.61 3.12
CA CYS A 244 6.71 -11.19 3.72
C CYS A 244 7.47 -12.39 4.31
N PHE A 245 6.76 -13.34 4.92
CA PHE A 245 7.36 -14.60 5.36
C PHE A 245 7.81 -15.45 4.17
N THR A 246 6.95 -15.65 3.15
CA THR A 246 7.30 -16.49 1.99
C THR A 246 8.55 -15.97 1.29
N PHE A 247 8.65 -14.66 1.04
CA PHE A 247 9.81 -14.05 0.40
C PHE A 247 11.07 -14.04 1.28
N ALA A 248 10.92 -14.07 2.61
CA ALA A 248 12.06 -14.22 3.50
C ALA A 248 12.61 -15.66 3.44
N ALA A 249 11.73 -16.66 3.40
CA ALA A 249 12.08 -18.08 3.47
C ALA A 249 12.44 -18.72 2.11
N MET A 250 11.90 -18.25 0.99
CA MET A 250 12.12 -18.86 -0.33
C MET A 250 13.58 -18.84 -0.80
N SER A 251 14.01 -19.90 -1.49
CA SER A 251 15.26 -19.92 -2.26
C SER A 251 15.16 -19.03 -3.51
N LYS A 252 16.31 -18.73 -4.14
CA LYS A 252 16.34 -17.92 -5.35
C LYS A 252 15.50 -18.52 -6.49
N GLU A 253 15.59 -19.84 -6.70
CA GLU A 253 14.84 -20.56 -7.73
C GLU A 253 13.33 -20.55 -7.46
N GLN A 254 12.95 -20.60 -6.18
CA GLN A 254 11.56 -20.51 -5.76
C GLN A 254 11.01 -19.10 -5.99
N VAL A 255 11.78 -18.05 -5.68
CA VAL A 255 11.44 -16.66 -5.96
C VAL A 255 11.29 -16.42 -7.46
N ASP A 256 12.20 -16.95 -8.29
CA ASP A 256 12.13 -16.79 -9.75
C ASP A 256 10.87 -17.47 -10.33
N ARG A 257 10.54 -18.69 -9.86
CA ARG A 257 9.29 -19.38 -10.24
C ARG A 257 8.05 -18.63 -9.76
N TYR A 258 8.09 -18.08 -8.55
CA TYR A 258 7.01 -17.26 -8.00
C TYR A 258 6.79 -16.00 -8.83
N ASN A 259 7.86 -15.29 -9.19
CA ASN A 259 7.80 -14.10 -10.06
C ASN A 259 7.21 -14.42 -11.44
N PHE A 260 7.57 -15.58 -12.02
CA PHE A 260 6.97 -16.02 -13.28
C PHE A 260 5.47 -16.31 -13.15
N THR A 261 5.06 -16.91 -12.03
CA THR A 261 3.65 -17.17 -11.73
C THR A 261 2.87 -15.87 -11.49
N MET A 262 3.46 -14.91 -10.79
CA MET A 262 2.91 -13.56 -10.60
C MET A 262 2.69 -12.84 -11.93
N LEU A 263 3.59 -13.00 -12.90
CA LEU A 263 3.42 -12.45 -14.24
C LEU A 263 2.18 -13.04 -14.94
N ALA A 264 1.98 -14.37 -14.87
CA ALA A 264 0.80 -15.02 -15.42
C ALA A 264 -0.50 -14.58 -14.71
N LEU A 265 -0.47 -14.47 -13.38
CA LEU A 265 -1.60 -13.97 -12.59
C LEU A 265 -1.96 -12.54 -12.93
N SER A 266 -0.98 -11.69 -13.21
CA SER A 266 -1.21 -10.30 -13.60
C SER A 266 -1.94 -10.19 -14.94
N PHE A 267 -1.63 -11.06 -15.90
CA PHE A 267 -2.40 -11.15 -17.15
C PHE A 267 -3.84 -11.61 -16.89
N SER A 268 -4.02 -12.64 -16.07
CA SER A 268 -5.36 -13.12 -15.69
C SER A 268 -6.17 -12.04 -14.95
N PHE A 269 -5.52 -11.23 -14.12
CA PHE A 269 -6.13 -10.10 -13.42
C PHE A 269 -6.65 -9.05 -14.40
N LEU A 270 -5.89 -8.70 -15.45
CA LEU A 270 -6.34 -7.73 -16.45
C LEU A 270 -7.58 -8.22 -17.19
N VAL A 271 -7.60 -9.49 -17.59
CA VAL A 271 -8.77 -10.11 -18.25
C VAL A 271 -9.97 -10.14 -17.31
N LEU A 272 -9.77 -10.58 -16.07
CA LEU A 272 -10.85 -10.65 -15.09
C LEU A 272 -11.39 -9.27 -14.74
N SER A 273 -10.52 -8.27 -14.61
CA SER A 273 -10.90 -6.87 -14.37
C SER A 273 -11.77 -6.35 -15.50
N TYR A 274 -11.43 -6.62 -16.76
CA TYR A 274 -12.26 -6.25 -17.89
C TYR A 274 -13.66 -6.91 -17.82
N LEU A 275 -13.72 -8.22 -17.58
CA LEU A 275 -14.98 -8.96 -17.51
C LEU A 275 -15.88 -8.51 -16.36
N LEU A 276 -15.33 -8.42 -15.14
CA LEU A 276 -16.08 -8.03 -13.95
C LEU A 276 -16.51 -6.56 -14.00
N THR A 277 -15.72 -5.68 -14.60
CA THR A 277 -16.10 -4.28 -14.73
C THR A 277 -17.24 -4.10 -15.73
N HIS A 278 -17.28 -4.90 -16.80
CA HIS A 278 -18.44 -4.91 -17.70
C HIS A 278 -19.74 -5.35 -16.99
N TRP A 279 -19.65 -6.19 -15.96
CA TRP A 279 -20.83 -6.71 -15.25
C TRP A 279 -21.23 -5.86 -14.04
N CYS A 280 -20.26 -5.38 -13.26
CA CYS A 280 -20.47 -4.76 -11.95
C CYS A 280 -19.93 -3.32 -11.87
N GLY A 281 -19.53 -2.73 -13.00
CA GLY A 281 -18.95 -1.39 -13.05
C GLY A 281 -17.68 -1.28 -12.21
N SER A 282 -17.50 -0.16 -11.53
CA SER A 282 -16.28 0.16 -10.77
C SER A 282 -16.03 -0.79 -9.60
N VAL A 283 -17.08 -1.39 -9.04
CA VAL A 283 -16.99 -2.44 -8.01
C VAL A 283 -16.33 -3.69 -8.58
N GLY A 284 -16.54 -3.99 -9.86
CA GLY A 284 -15.92 -5.10 -10.57
C GLY A 284 -14.39 -5.07 -10.52
N PHE A 285 -13.77 -3.89 -10.60
CA PHE A 285 -12.32 -3.74 -10.43
C PHE A 285 -11.83 -4.11 -9.02
N ILE A 286 -12.55 -3.71 -7.98
CA ILE A 286 -12.20 -4.08 -6.60
C ILE A 286 -12.32 -5.60 -6.43
N LEU A 287 -13.38 -6.20 -6.95
CA LEU A 287 -13.59 -7.64 -6.88
C LEU A 287 -12.51 -8.43 -7.66
N ALA A 288 -12.09 -7.95 -8.82
CA ALA A 288 -10.98 -8.54 -9.57
C ALA A 288 -9.66 -8.47 -8.77
N ASN A 289 -9.41 -7.35 -8.09
CA ASN A 289 -8.29 -7.21 -7.16
C ASN A 289 -8.39 -8.16 -5.96
N CYS A 290 -9.59 -8.33 -5.39
CA CYS A 290 -9.84 -9.31 -4.33
C CYS A 290 -9.52 -10.73 -4.80
N PHE A 291 -9.94 -11.11 -6.02
CA PHE A 291 -9.65 -12.42 -6.58
C PHE A 291 -8.13 -12.62 -6.78
N ASN A 292 -7.44 -11.62 -7.33
CA ASN A 292 -5.99 -11.65 -7.50
C ASN A 292 -5.27 -11.83 -6.14
N MET A 293 -5.67 -11.08 -5.11
CA MET A 293 -5.13 -11.25 -3.76
C MET A 293 -5.47 -12.61 -3.16
N GLY A 294 -6.67 -13.14 -3.42
CA GLY A 294 -7.07 -14.48 -2.97
C GLY A 294 -6.16 -15.58 -3.50
N ILE A 295 -5.78 -15.53 -4.78
CA ILE A 295 -4.82 -16.48 -5.36
C ILE A 295 -3.44 -16.32 -4.70
N ARG A 296 -2.95 -15.09 -4.56
CA ARG A 296 -1.65 -14.80 -3.95
C ARG A 296 -1.55 -15.28 -2.49
N ILE A 297 -2.61 -15.06 -1.71
CA ILE A 297 -2.73 -15.60 -0.35
C ILE A 297 -2.69 -17.12 -0.40
N THR A 298 -3.49 -17.76 -1.26
CA THR A 298 -3.54 -19.22 -1.37
C THR A 298 -2.16 -19.82 -1.67
N GLN A 299 -1.41 -19.22 -2.60
CA GLN A 299 -0.06 -19.66 -2.95
C GLN A 299 0.91 -19.53 -1.77
N SER A 300 0.86 -18.40 -1.05
CA SER A 300 1.70 -18.18 0.13
C SER A 300 1.34 -19.13 1.27
N LEU A 301 0.05 -19.38 1.51
CA LEU A 301 -0.43 -20.36 2.50
C LEU A 301 0.00 -21.78 2.15
N CYS A 302 -0.10 -22.18 0.87
CA CYS A 302 0.38 -23.47 0.39
C CYS A 302 1.89 -23.64 0.63
N PHE A 303 2.67 -22.58 0.39
CA PHE A 303 4.11 -22.60 0.68
C PHE A 303 4.37 -22.73 2.18
N ILE A 304 3.74 -21.90 3.02
CA ILE A 304 3.92 -21.94 4.48
C ILE A 304 3.55 -23.31 5.03
N HIS A 305 2.43 -23.88 4.57
CA HIS A 305 2.00 -25.22 4.98
C HIS A 305 3.04 -26.29 4.60
N ARG A 306 3.58 -26.24 3.38
CA ARG A 306 4.62 -27.16 2.92
C ARG A 306 5.92 -26.98 3.72
N TYR A 307 6.31 -25.75 4.00
CA TYR A 307 7.53 -25.41 4.71
C TYR A 307 7.53 -25.96 6.15
N TYR A 308 6.39 -25.84 6.85
CA TYR A 308 6.25 -26.35 8.23
C TYR A 308 5.74 -27.80 8.33
N ARG A 309 5.48 -28.49 7.20
CA ARG A 309 4.85 -29.83 7.19
C ARG A 309 5.62 -30.88 7.99
N GLU A 310 6.95 -30.82 7.94
CA GLU A 310 7.85 -31.75 8.64
C GLU A 310 8.24 -31.26 10.05
N SER A 311 7.75 -30.08 10.45
CA SER A 311 7.99 -29.49 11.76
C SER A 311 6.77 -29.71 12.69
N PRO A 312 6.96 -29.65 14.01
CA PRO A 312 5.84 -29.71 14.96
C PRO A 312 4.99 -28.43 15.00
N HIS A 313 5.45 -27.33 14.39
CA HIS A 313 4.82 -26.01 14.50
C HIS A 313 3.76 -25.78 13.43
N ARG A 314 2.67 -25.10 13.80
CA ARG A 314 1.52 -24.81 12.90
C ARG A 314 1.13 -23.33 12.92
N PRO A 315 1.94 -22.44 12.32
CA PRO A 315 1.69 -20.99 12.38
C PRO A 315 0.37 -20.56 11.72
N LEU A 316 -0.16 -21.36 10.79
CA LEU A 316 -1.45 -21.10 10.15
C LEU A 316 -2.65 -21.19 11.12
N ALA A 317 -2.46 -21.71 12.33
CA ALA A 317 -3.46 -21.65 13.39
C ALA A 317 -3.86 -20.20 13.73
N GLY A 318 -2.99 -19.22 13.46
CA GLY A 318 -3.30 -17.80 13.63
C GLY A 318 -4.47 -17.30 12.76
N LEU A 319 -4.82 -18.01 11.69
CA LEU A 319 -5.99 -17.70 10.87
C LEU A 319 -7.30 -18.26 11.46
N GLN A 320 -7.23 -19.10 12.49
CA GLN A 320 -8.41 -19.64 13.15
C GLN A 320 -8.90 -18.65 14.20
N LEU A 321 -10.15 -18.21 14.05
CA LEU A 321 -10.85 -17.39 15.04
C LEU A 321 -11.66 -18.26 15.98
N SER A 322 -11.72 -17.88 17.25
CA SER A 322 -12.64 -18.52 18.17
C SER A 322 -14.09 -18.26 17.76
N PRO A 323 -15.01 -19.22 17.94
CA PRO A 323 -16.43 -19.02 17.63
C PRO A 323 -17.05 -17.81 18.35
N VAL A 324 -16.54 -17.51 19.56
CA VAL A 324 -16.96 -16.33 20.35
C VAL A 324 -16.61 -15.04 19.63
N LEU A 325 -15.40 -14.92 19.05
CA LEU A 325 -15.01 -13.74 18.30
C LEU A 325 -15.80 -13.59 17.00
N LEU A 326 -16.02 -14.69 16.28
CA LEU A 326 -16.88 -14.68 15.09
C LEU A 326 -18.30 -14.20 15.43
N GLY A 327 -18.86 -14.70 16.54
CA GLY A 327 -20.14 -14.24 17.06
C GLY A 327 -20.13 -12.76 17.44
N ALA A 328 -19.07 -12.26 18.09
CA ALA A 328 -18.93 -10.86 18.46
C ALA A 328 -18.84 -9.93 17.23
N PHE A 329 -18.07 -10.30 16.20
CA PHE A 329 -17.99 -9.56 14.94
C PHE A 329 -19.31 -9.60 14.17
N ALA A 330 -19.98 -10.75 14.10
CA ALA A 330 -21.27 -10.88 13.43
C ALA A 330 -22.35 -10.05 14.13
N LEU A 331 -22.43 -10.12 15.46
CA LEU A 331 -23.37 -9.33 16.25
C LEU A 331 -23.10 -7.83 16.09
N SER A 332 -21.84 -7.41 16.20
CA SER A 332 -21.46 -6.01 16.04
C SER A 332 -21.77 -5.50 14.64
N GLY A 333 -21.46 -6.28 13.61
CA GLY A 333 -21.80 -5.96 12.22
C GLY A 333 -23.30 -5.82 11.99
N GLY A 334 -24.09 -6.72 12.58
CA GLY A 334 -25.55 -6.64 12.54
C GLY A 334 -26.07 -5.37 13.22
N ILE A 335 -25.61 -5.08 14.44
CA ILE A 335 -26.02 -3.87 15.19
C ILE A 335 -25.62 -2.61 14.42
N THR A 336 -24.39 -2.52 13.92
CA THR A 336 -23.93 -1.34 13.18
C THR A 336 -24.61 -1.19 11.84
N GLY A 337 -24.93 -2.29 11.14
CA GLY A 337 -25.68 -2.26 9.89
C GLY A 337 -27.13 -1.81 10.08
N ILE A 338 -27.79 -2.29 11.14
CA ILE A 338 -29.12 -1.79 11.53
C ILE A 338 -29.05 -0.30 11.89
N SER A 339 -28.05 0.08 12.69
CA SER A 339 -27.81 1.47 13.08
C SER A 339 -27.61 2.38 11.87
N GLU A 340 -26.92 1.92 10.82
CA GLU A 340 -26.73 2.68 9.58
C GLU A 340 -28.08 2.94 8.90
N VAL A 341 -28.92 1.92 8.72
CA VAL A 341 -30.21 2.05 8.04
C VAL A 341 -31.17 2.99 8.77
N PHE A 342 -31.17 2.98 10.10
CA PHE A 342 -32.11 3.78 10.89
C PHE A 342 -31.60 5.20 11.21
N LEU A 343 -30.29 5.40 11.40
CA LEU A 343 -29.72 6.64 11.92
C LEU A 343 -28.89 7.44 10.89
N CYS A 344 -28.41 6.82 9.81
CA CYS A 344 -27.66 7.50 8.75
C CYS A 344 -28.57 7.77 7.53
N CYS A 345 -28.43 8.86 6.78
CA CYS A 345 -27.67 10.09 7.04
C CYS A 345 -28.48 11.37 6.77
N GLU A 346 -29.80 11.25 6.57
CA GLU A 346 -30.70 12.38 6.27
C GLU A 346 -31.36 12.99 7.51
N GLN A 347 -31.31 12.32 8.67
CA GLN A 347 -31.96 12.75 9.91
C GLN A 347 -31.16 13.81 10.72
N GLY A 348 -30.15 14.44 10.10
CA GLY A 348 -29.32 15.49 10.72
C GLY A 348 -28.13 14.98 11.56
N TRP A 349 -27.37 15.93 12.11
CA TRP A 349 -26.10 15.64 12.81
C TRP A 349 -26.27 14.84 14.10
N LEU A 350 -27.38 14.99 14.82
CA LEU A 350 -27.64 14.23 16.05
C LEU A 350 -27.73 12.73 15.76
N ALA A 351 -28.47 12.33 14.74
CA ALA A 351 -28.59 10.91 14.37
C ALA A 351 -27.24 10.33 13.94
N ARG A 352 -26.42 11.10 13.21
CA ARG A 352 -25.04 10.73 12.85
C ARG A 352 -24.16 10.51 14.07
N LEU A 353 -24.25 11.38 15.08
CA LEU A 353 -23.49 11.22 16.33
C LEU A 353 -23.94 10.00 17.12
N VAL A 354 -25.24 9.72 17.18
CA VAL A 354 -25.76 8.50 17.81
C VAL A 354 -25.27 7.26 17.07
N HIS A 355 -25.27 7.27 15.73
CA HIS A 355 -24.70 6.18 14.93
C HIS A 355 -23.23 5.93 15.30
N VAL A 356 -22.40 6.99 15.33
CA VAL A 356 -20.99 6.90 15.76
C VAL A 356 -20.85 6.35 17.19
N ALA A 357 -21.71 6.76 18.12
CA ALA A 357 -21.68 6.27 19.49
C ALA A 357 -21.99 4.76 19.57
N VAL A 358 -22.97 4.27 18.80
CA VAL A 358 -23.27 2.83 18.69
C VAL A 358 -22.06 2.06 18.15
N GLY A 359 -21.38 2.60 17.13
CA GLY A 359 -20.15 2.02 16.59
C GLY A 359 -19.02 1.96 17.60
N ALA A 360 -18.78 3.05 18.31
CA ALA A 360 -17.74 3.12 19.34
C ALA A 360 -17.99 2.10 20.45
N PHE A 361 -19.24 1.94 20.88
CA PHE A 361 -19.61 0.92 21.87
C PHE A 361 -19.38 -0.50 21.34
N CYS A 362 -19.87 -0.81 20.13
CA CYS A 362 -19.68 -2.12 19.52
C CYS A 362 -18.20 -2.44 19.29
N LEU A 363 -17.40 -1.47 18.85
CA LEU A 363 -15.96 -1.60 18.68
C LEU A 363 -15.26 -1.83 20.03
N GLY A 364 -15.64 -1.09 21.07
CA GLY A 364 -15.13 -1.31 22.42
C GLY A 364 -15.44 -2.72 22.93
N ALA A 365 -16.65 -3.22 22.68
CA ALA A 365 -17.06 -4.57 23.04
C ALA A 365 -16.29 -5.65 22.26
N THR A 366 -16.08 -5.49 20.95
CA THR A 366 -15.31 -6.45 20.14
C THR A 366 -13.83 -6.44 20.50
N LEU A 367 -13.23 -5.27 20.75
CA LEU A 367 -11.85 -5.18 21.23
C LEU A 367 -11.72 -5.77 22.64
N GLY A 368 -12.73 -5.59 23.49
CA GLY A 368 -12.83 -6.23 24.80
C GLY A 368 -12.89 -7.76 24.71
N THR A 369 -13.70 -8.32 23.80
CA THR A 369 -13.74 -9.77 23.60
C THR A 369 -12.43 -10.30 23.04
N VAL A 370 -11.79 -9.60 22.09
CA VAL A 370 -10.43 -9.91 21.62
C VAL A 370 -9.44 -9.94 22.78
N PHE A 371 -9.50 -8.95 23.67
CA PHE A 371 -8.62 -8.88 24.83
C PHE A 371 -8.82 -10.06 25.80
N LEU A 372 -10.04 -10.57 25.92
CA LEU A 372 -10.33 -11.69 26.82
C LEU A 372 -10.02 -13.05 26.20
N THR A 373 -10.26 -13.23 24.90
CA THR A 373 -10.09 -14.54 24.24
C THR A 373 -8.67 -14.79 23.74
N GLU A 374 -7.93 -13.74 23.33
CA GLU A 374 -6.63 -13.87 22.66
C GLU A 374 -5.46 -13.55 23.60
N THR A 375 -5.41 -14.21 24.75
CA THR A 375 -4.38 -13.98 25.80
C THR A 375 -2.95 -14.17 25.29
N LYS A 376 -2.71 -15.13 24.39
CA LYS A 376 -1.40 -15.37 23.76
C LYS A 376 -0.94 -14.19 22.92
N LEU A 377 -1.82 -13.65 22.07
CA LEU A 377 -1.52 -12.48 21.23
C LEU A 377 -1.21 -11.25 22.07
N ILE A 378 -1.95 -11.04 23.15
CA ILE A 378 -1.74 -9.89 24.06
C ILE A 378 -0.42 -10.03 24.79
N HIS A 379 -0.06 -11.24 25.23
CA HIS A 379 1.22 -11.49 25.85
C HIS A 379 2.38 -11.20 24.88
N PHE A 380 2.25 -11.63 23.62
CA PHE A 380 3.20 -11.31 22.56
C PHE A 380 3.33 -9.80 22.31
N LEU A 381 2.21 -9.10 22.16
CA LEU A 381 2.20 -7.63 22.00
C LEU A 381 2.84 -6.92 23.20
N ARG A 382 2.56 -7.38 24.42
CA ARG A 382 3.10 -6.78 25.64
C ARG A 382 4.60 -7.00 25.79
N THR A 383 5.12 -8.17 25.40
CA THR A 383 6.56 -8.42 25.40
C THR A 383 7.27 -7.56 24.35
N GLN A 384 6.75 -7.47 23.13
CA GLN A 384 7.37 -6.65 22.08
C GLN A 384 7.27 -5.13 22.35
N LEU A 385 6.10 -4.63 22.76
CA LEU A 385 5.90 -3.21 23.11
C LEU A 385 6.58 -2.83 24.44
N GLY A 386 6.65 -3.76 25.39
CA GLY A 386 7.32 -3.58 26.67
C GLY A 386 8.84 -3.49 26.54
N VAL A 387 9.44 -4.30 25.66
CA VAL A 387 10.87 -4.20 25.32
C VAL A 387 11.19 -2.87 24.63
N SER A 388 10.34 -2.40 23.71
CA SER A 388 10.51 -1.09 23.05
C SER A 388 10.51 0.10 24.02
N ARG A 389 9.72 0.05 25.11
CA ARG A 389 9.73 1.08 26.17
C ARG A 389 10.98 1.04 27.06
N LEU A 390 11.67 -0.09 27.15
CA LEU A 390 12.89 -0.23 27.95
C LEU A 390 14.13 0.22 27.16
N THR A 391 14.22 -0.08 25.87
CA THR A 391 15.30 0.43 25.00
C THR A 391 15.21 1.94 24.77
N GLY A 392 14.00 2.52 24.72
CA GLY A 392 13.81 3.98 24.64
C GLY A 392 14.13 4.75 25.93
N LYS A 393 14.41 4.06 27.05
CA LYS A 393 14.87 4.67 28.31
C LYS A 393 16.38 4.52 28.56
N MET A 394 17.08 3.77 27.72
CA MET A 394 18.54 3.55 27.82
C MET A 394 19.35 4.28 26.73
N THR A 395 18.72 5.16 25.97
CA THR A 395 19.34 6.12 25.04
C THR A 395 18.89 7.51 25.42
#